data_AF-A0A2T1FXM9-F1
#
_entry.id   AF-A0A2T1FXM9-F1
#
_cell.length_a   1.000
_cell.length_b   1.000
_cell.length_c   1.000
_cell.angle_alpha   90.00
_cell.angle_beta   90.00
_cell.angle_gamma   90.00
#
_symmetry.space_group_name_H-M   'P 1'
#
loop_
_entity.id
_entity.type
_entity.pdbx_description
1 polymer ?
#
loop_
_entity_poly.entity_id
_entity_poly.type
_entity_poly.pdbx_seq_one_letter_code
_entity_poly.pdbx_strand_id
1 'polypeptide(L)'
;MNQRKYRFNRKDGTIYRDEGNNKLTKVDNEMRIIILEASEPIWSKPFKHLKAQHWVNLTFIDFHGNYCHGMLNDGTTNALQSWLEYRKTFASKGLELLEVITTIGFEQTDSEIKWFDYKFSGVAGKPGLGDRMRAMLPELQNNSTKVK
;
A
#
# COMPACT_ATOMS: atom_id res chain seq x y z
N MET A 1 -3.73 16.73 9.84
CA MET A 1 -3.76 15.72 8.78
C MET A 1 -4.55 14.53 9.28
N ASN A 2 -5.48 13.98 8.48
CA ASN A 2 -6.30 12.86 8.89
C ASN A 2 -5.56 11.55 8.60
N GLN A 3 -5.59 10.61 9.55
CA GLN A 3 -5.11 9.26 9.32
C GLN A 3 -6.19 8.45 8.61
N ARG A 4 -5.78 7.69 7.59
CA ARG A 4 -6.69 6.81 6.85
C ARG A 4 -6.15 5.40 6.79
N LYS A 5 -7.06 4.43 6.75
CA LYS A 5 -6.70 3.03 6.53
C LYS A 5 -7.30 2.60 5.20
N TYR A 6 -6.53 1.87 4.41
CA TYR A 6 -6.96 1.32 3.14
C TYR A 6 -6.86 -0.20 3.17
N ARG A 7 -7.82 -0.86 2.53
CA ARG A 7 -7.86 -2.30 2.33
C ARG A 7 -7.76 -2.59 0.84
N PHE A 8 -6.72 -3.31 0.45
CA PHE A 8 -6.53 -3.77 -0.91
C PHE A 8 -7.20 -5.13 -1.07
N ASN A 9 -8.45 -5.16 -1.54
CA ASN A 9 -9.25 -6.38 -1.64
C ASN A 9 -9.02 -7.08 -2.98
N ARG A 10 -8.30 -8.20 -2.92
CA ARG A 10 -7.99 -9.04 -4.08
C ARG A 10 -9.15 -9.91 -4.56
N LYS A 11 -10.20 -10.07 -3.74
CA LYS A 11 -11.37 -10.88 -4.12
C LYS A 11 -12.18 -10.22 -5.23
N ASP A 12 -12.19 -8.89 -5.28
CA ASP A 12 -13.00 -8.09 -6.21
C ASP A 12 -12.19 -6.99 -6.91
N GLY A 13 -10.87 -7.00 -6.77
CA GLY A 13 -9.97 -6.04 -7.40
C GLY A 13 -10.27 -4.60 -6.99
N THR A 14 -10.75 -4.38 -5.77
CA THR A 14 -11.19 -3.06 -5.29
C THR A 14 -10.38 -2.60 -4.09
N ILE A 15 -9.99 -1.32 -4.14
CA ILE A 15 -9.39 -0.59 -3.02
C ILE A 15 -10.53 0.05 -2.22
N TYR A 16 -10.55 -0.24 -0.93
CA TYR A 16 -11.50 0.34 0.01
C TYR A 16 -10.79 1.25 0.99
N ARG A 17 -11.41 2.37 1.34
CA ARG A 17 -11.05 3.16 2.52
C ARG A 17 -11.86 2.67 3.71
N ASP A 18 -11.18 2.37 4.80
CA ASP A 18 -11.77 1.97 6.07
C ASP A 18 -12.14 3.21 6.87
N GLU A 19 -13.44 3.43 7.07
CA GLU A 19 -14.01 4.57 7.80
C GLU A 19 -14.19 4.25 9.30
N GLY A 20 -13.75 3.08 9.76
CA GLY A 20 -14.05 2.57 11.09
C GLY A 20 -15.47 1.98 11.19
N ASN A 21 -15.80 1.43 12.37
CA ASN A 21 -17.13 0.87 12.67
C ASN A 21 -17.66 -0.12 11.61
N ASN A 22 -16.79 -0.96 11.06
CA ASN A 22 -17.09 -1.92 9.98
C ASN A 22 -17.59 -1.29 8.67
N LYS A 23 -17.38 0.00 8.45
CA LYS A 23 -17.75 0.70 7.23
C LYS A 23 -16.57 0.81 6.27
N LEU A 24 -16.77 0.35 5.04
CA LEU A 24 -15.83 0.47 3.93
C LEU A 24 -16.43 1.36 2.84
N THR A 25 -15.67 2.35 2.39
CA THR A 25 -16.01 3.16 1.22
C THR A 25 -15.19 2.65 0.04
N LYS A 26 -15.85 2.28 -1.06
CA LYS A 26 -15.16 1.95 -2.31
C LYS A 26 -14.43 3.19 -2.83
N VAL A 27 -13.15 3.03 -3.16
CA VAL A 27 -12.31 4.11 -3.70
C VAL A 27 -12.20 3.95 -5.20
N ASP A 28 -11.44 2.94 -5.64
CA ASP A 28 -11.28 2.58 -7.04
C ASP A 28 -10.61 1.20 -7.15
N ASN A 29 -10.24 0.75 -8.36
CA ASN A 29 -9.37 -0.42 -8.58
C ASN A 29 -7.87 -0.07 -8.60
N GLU A 30 -7.50 1.21 -8.65
CA GLU A 30 -6.13 1.68 -8.58
C GLU A 30 -5.99 2.97 -7.75
N MET A 31 -4.80 3.23 -7.23
CA MET A 31 -4.51 4.44 -6.47
C MET A 31 -3.06 4.87 -6.64
N ARG A 32 -2.86 6.18 -6.81
CA ARG A 32 -1.56 6.83 -6.76
C ARG A 32 -1.19 7.23 -5.34
N ILE A 33 0.00 6.85 -4.91
CA ILE A 33 0.53 7.08 -3.56
C ILE A 33 2.02 7.39 -3.60
N ILE A 34 2.56 7.90 -2.49
CA ILE A 34 4.00 7.89 -2.21
C ILE A 34 4.22 6.98 -1.01
N ILE A 35 4.98 5.91 -1.19
CA ILE A 35 5.25 4.94 -0.12
C ILE A 35 6.35 5.51 0.76
N LEU A 36 6.01 5.72 2.03
CA LEU A 36 6.92 6.25 3.04
C LEU A 36 7.74 5.13 3.66
N GLU A 37 7.04 4.06 4.05
CA GLU A 37 7.65 2.89 4.69
C GLU A 37 6.89 1.64 4.26
N ALA A 38 7.62 0.53 4.18
CA ALA A 38 7.05 -0.79 3.98
C ALA A 38 7.79 -1.81 4.84
N SER A 39 7.07 -2.70 5.49
CA SER A 39 7.69 -3.80 6.22
C SER A 39 8.23 -4.87 5.24
N GLU A 40 9.17 -5.67 5.71
CA GLU A 40 9.40 -6.97 5.07
C GLU A 40 8.14 -7.86 5.20
N PRO A 41 7.98 -8.88 4.33
CA PRO A 41 6.88 -9.83 4.45
C PRO A 41 6.95 -10.58 5.78
N ILE A 42 5.87 -10.55 6.56
CA ILE A 42 5.77 -11.20 7.87
C ILE A 42 4.64 -12.24 7.84
N TRP A 43 4.92 -13.47 8.25
CA TRP A 43 3.91 -14.51 8.43
C TRP A 43 3.04 -14.19 9.65
N SER A 44 1.75 -13.88 9.43
CA SER A 44 0.84 -13.50 10.52
C SER A 44 -0.63 -13.73 10.17
N LYS A 45 -1.52 -13.54 11.18
CA LYS A 45 -2.98 -13.66 11.06
C LYS A 45 -3.69 -12.42 11.64
N PRO A 46 -3.58 -11.25 10.99
CA PRO A 46 -4.16 -10.00 11.50
C PRO A 46 -5.71 -10.02 11.49
N PHE A 47 -6.32 -10.83 10.62
CA PHE A 47 -7.76 -10.96 10.51
C PHE A 47 -8.22 -12.35 10.95
N LYS A 48 -9.13 -12.42 11.94
CA LYS A 48 -9.61 -13.69 12.52
C LYS A 48 -10.20 -14.66 11.50
N HIS A 49 -10.85 -14.13 10.45
CA HIS A 49 -11.55 -14.89 9.41
C HIS A 49 -10.65 -15.33 8.24
N LEU A 50 -9.39 -14.88 8.19
CA LEU A 50 -8.42 -15.30 7.16
C LEU A 50 -7.44 -16.30 7.74
N LYS A 51 -6.87 -17.18 6.89
CA LYS A 51 -5.75 -18.03 7.30
C LYS A 51 -4.48 -17.19 7.53
N ALA A 52 -3.56 -17.71 8.34
CA ALA A 52 -2.24 -17.14 8.46
C ALA A 52 -1.55 -17.19 7.09
N GLN A 53 -0.88 -16.11 6.72
CA GLN A 53 -0.28 -15.90 5.41
C GLN A 53 0.78 -14.77 5.50
N HIS A 54 1.52 -14.47 4.43
CA HIS A 54 2.46 -13.35 4.46
C HIS A 54 1.77 -12.01 4.28
N TRP A 55 2.20 -11.02 5.05
CA TRP A 55 1.68 -9.66 5.01
C TRP A 55 2.80 -8.64 4.88
N VAL A 56 2.55 -7.58 4.10
CA VAL A 56 3.38 -6.38 4.07
C VAL A 56 2.55 -5.22 4.57
N ASN A 57 3.03 -4.53 5.60
CA ASN A 57 2.44 -3.28 6.06
C ASN A 57 3.00 -2.14 5.22
N LEU A 58 2.12 -1.26 4.76
CA LEU A 58 2.47 -0.06 4.01
C LEU A 58 2.04 1.18 4.80
N THR A 59 2.95 2.14 4.83
CA THR A 59 2.68 3.51 5.24
C THR A 59 2.93 4.41 4.05
N PHE A 60 1.96 5.26 3.70
CA PHE A 60 2.02 6.05 2.47
C PHE A 60 1.24 7.35 2.57
N ILE A 61 1.51 8.27 1.63
CA ILE A 61 0.70 9.45 1.38
C ILE A 61 -0.25 9.18 0.21
N ASP A 62 -1.56 9.39 0.41
CA ASP A 62 -2.54 9.30 -0.69
C ASP A 62 -2.50 10.54 -1.60
N PHE A 63 -3.16 10.49 -2.75
CA PHE A 63 -3.20 11.61 -3.69
C PHE A 63 -3.79 12.91 -3.10
N HIS A 64 -4.52 12.82 -1.98
CA HIS A 64 -5.06 13.97 -1.26
C HIS A 64 -4.11 14.47 -0.15
N GLY A 65 -2.89 13.93 -0.05
CA GLY A 65 -1.91 14.34 0.94
C GLY A 65 -2.16 13.76 2.35
N ASN A 66 -3.00 12.73 2.51
CA ASN A 66 -3.27 12.15 3.83
C ASN A 66 -2.26 11.07 4.18
N TYR A 67 -1.97 10.93 5.48
CA TYR A 67 -1.16 9.84 5.99
C TYR A 67 -1.99 8.58 6.11
N CYS A 68 -1.53 7.51 5.49
CA CYS A 68 -2.33 6.33 5.26
C CYS A 68 -1.57 5.07 5.65
N HIS A 69 -2.34 4.08 6.11
CA HIS A 69 -1.86 2.72 6.32
C HIS A 69 -2.63 1.74 5.44
N GLY A 70 -1.94 0.71 4.97
CA GLY A 70 -2.57 -0.40 4.26
C GLY A 70 -1.78 -1.68 4.43
N MET A 71 -2.38 -2.80 4.03
CA MET A 71 -1.73 -4.12 4.10
C MET A 71 -1.88 -4.86 2.78
N LEU A 72 -0.78 -5.44 2.31
CA LEU A 72 -0.77 -6.39 1.19
C LEU A 72 -0.69 -7.83 1.73
N ASN A 73 -1.23 -8.80 0.99
CA ASN A 73 -1.14 -10.22 1.33
C ASN A 73 -0.79 -11.11 0.12
N ASP A 74 -0.09 -12.22 0.36
CA ASP A 74 0.28 -13.19 -0.68
C ASP A 74 -0.93 -13.98 -1.18
N GLY A 75 -1.87 -14.33 -0.30
CA GLY A 75 -2.99 -15.19 -0.63
C GLY A 75 -2.55 -16.54 -1.19
N THR A 76 -3.41 -17.17 -2.00
CA THR A 76 -3.13 -18.48 -2.61
C THR A 76 -2.25 -18.40 -3.87
N THR A 77 -2.01 -17.21 -4.41
CA THR A 77 -1.32 -17.00 -5.71
C THR A 77 0.07 -16.38 -5.58
N ASN A 78 0.60 -16.25 -4.36
CA ASN A 78 1.87 -15.54 -4.12
C ASN A 78 1.88 -14.09 -4.66
N ALA A 79 0.78 -13.35 -4.47
CA ALA A 79 0.62 -12.01 -5.06
C ALA A 79 1.57 -10.95 -4.51
N LEU A 80 2.34 -11.23 -3.46
CA LEU A 80 3.42 -10.34 -3.01
C LEU A 80 4.62 -10.36 -3.97
N GLN A 81 4.70 -11.30 -4.91
CA GLN A 81 5.79 -11.35 -5.88
C GLN A 81 5.91 -10.05 -6.67
N SER A 82 4.79 -9.49 -7.16
CA SER A 82 4.80 -8.24 -7.91
C SER A 82 5.28 -7.05 -7.08
N TRP A 83 4.98 -7.04 -5.78
CA TRP A 83 5.53 -6.06 -4.84
C TRP A 83 7.05 -6.17 -4.68
N LEU A 84 7.57 -7.40 -4.55
CA LEU A 84 9.01 -7.64 -4.41
C LEU A 84 9.78 -7.24 -5.67
N GLU A 85 9.24 -7.55 -6.85
CA GLU A 85 9.81 -7.16 -8.14
C GLU A 85 9.78 -5.64 -8.35
N TYR A 86 8.69 -5.00 -7.96
CA TYR A 86 8.56 -3.55 -7.97
C TYR A 86 9.66 -2.88 -7.14
N ARG A 87 9.87 -3.31 -5.89
CA ARG A 87 10.95 -2.78 -5.03
C ARG A 87 12.32 -2.94 -5.66
N LYS A 88 12.63 -4.13 -6.21
CA LYS A 88 13.91 -4.41 -6.87
C LYS A 88 14.16 -3.48 -8.05
N THR A 89 13.13 -3.20 -8.84
CA THR A 89 13.22 -2.34 -10.04
C THR A 89 13.63 -0.90 -9.71
N PHE A 90 13.21 -0.35 -8.57
CA PHE A 90 13.60 1.01 -8.17
C PHE A 90 14.90 1.03 -7.38
N ALA A 91 15.14 0.03 -6.52
CA ALA A 91 16.42 -0.14 -5.86
C ALA A 91 17.57 -0.24 -6.87
N SER A 92 17.39 -0.96 -7.98
CA SER A 92 18.41 -1.06 -9.04
C SER A 92 18.67 0.26 -9.78
N LYS A 93 17.78 1.24 -9.65
CA LYS A 93 17.93 2.60 -10.20
C LYS A 93 18.49 3.59 -9.17
N GLY A 94 18.85 3.11 -7.96
CA GLY A 94 19.29 3.96 -6.86
C GLY A 94 18.18 4.83 -6.27
N LEU A 95 16.91 4.47 -6.48
CA LEU A 95 15.76 5.20 -5.97
C LEU A 95 15.15 4.49 -4.76
N GLU A 96 14.78 5.28 -3.76
CA GLU A 96 13.97 4.83 -2.64
C GLU A 96 12.48 4.98 -2.93
N LEU A 97 11.65 4.19 -2.24
CA LEU A 97 10.18 4.21 -2.44
C LEU A 97 9.56 5.59 -2.18
N LEU A 98 10.12 6.36 -1.24
CA LEU A 98 9.71 7.72 -0.90
C LEU A 98 10.04 8.74 -1.99
N GLU A 99 10.85 8.36 -2.98
CA GLU A 99 11.19 9.17 -4.15
C GLU A 99 10.34 8.81 -5.37
N VAL A 100 9.41 7.87 -5.24
CA VAL A 100 8.64 7.32 -6.36
C VAL A 100 7.15 7.61 -6.17
N ILE A 101 6.54 8.20 -7.19
CA ILE A 101 5.08 8.29 -7.27
C ILE A 101 4.59 6.92 -7.76
N THR A 102 4.10 6.13 -6.84
CA THR A 102 3.67 4.74 -7.04
C THR A 102 2.20 4.68 -7.41
N THR A 103 1.84 3.86 -8.40
CA THR A 103 0.46 3.43 -8.63
C THR A 103 0.33 1.98 -8.18
N ILE A 104 -0.54 1.73 -7.21
CA ILE A 104 -0.95 0.38 -6.81
C ILE A 104 -2.33 0.12 -7.41
N GLY A 105 -2.49 -1.02 -8.07
CA GLY A 105 -3.80 -1.45 -8.56
C GLY A 105 -3.92 -2.96 -8.57
N PHE A 106 -4.88 -3.43 -9.35
CA PHE A 106 -5.19 -4.84 -9.51
C PHE A 106 -5.15 -5.26 -10.98
N GLU A 107 -4.66 -6.46 -11.21
CA GLU A 107 -4.73 -7.14 -12.50
C GLU A 107 -5.43 -8.48 -12.33
N GLN A 108 -6.39 -8.77 -13.20
CA GLN A 108 -7.10 -10.04 -13.17
C GLN A 108 -6.17 -11.14 -13.66
N THR A 109 -5.99 -12.19 -12.85
CA THR A 109 -5.03 -13.26 -13.14
C THR A 109 -5.61 -14.44 -13.90
N ASP A 110 -6.94 -14.60 -13.87
CA ASP A 110 -7.63 -15.70 -14.52
C ASP A 110 -8.97 -15.19 -15.10
N SER A 111 -9.30 -15.57 -16.34
CA SER A 111 -10.52 -15.12 -17.02
C SER A 111 -11.79 -15.80 -16.52
N GLU A 112 -11.68 -16.99 -15.94
CA GLU A 112 -12.79 -17.81 -15.45
C GLU A 112 -13.02 -17.59 -13.95
N ILE A 113 -11.95 -17.41 -13.19
CA ILE A 113 -11.97 -17.10 -11.76
C ILE A 113 -11.60 -15.62 -11.58
N LYS A 114 -12.54 -14.80 -11.08
CA LYS A 114 -12.31 -13.37 -10.79
C LYS A 114 -11.36 -13.15 -9.61
N TRP A 115 -10.11 -13.58 -9.75
CA TRP A 115 -9.03 -13.29 -8.82
C TRP A 115 -8.16 -12.18 -9.37
N PHE A 116 -7.68 -11.35 -8.45
CA PHE A 116 -6.87 -10.20 -8.77
C PHE A 116 -5.57 -10.27 -7.99
N ASP A 117 -4.46 -10.09 -8.70
CA ASP A 117 -3.15 -9.86 -8.09
C ASP A 117 -2.81 -8.38 -8.11
N TYR A 118 -1.84 -8.00 -7.28
CA TYR A 118 -1.40 -6.62 -7.20
C TYR A 118 -0.60 -6.27 -8.46
N LYS A 119 -0.87 -5.08 -8.97
CA LYS A 119 -0.10 -4.44 -10.03
C LYS A 119 0.54 -3.19 -9.49
N PHE A 120 1.85 -3.04 -9.73
CA PHE A 120 2.60 -1.87 -9.33
C PHE A 120 3.25 -1.21 -10.53
N SER A 121 3.19 0.10 -10.57
CA SER A 121 4.01 0.92 -11.47
C SER A 121 4.47 2.16 -10.73
N GLY A 122 5.52 2.81 -11.20
CA GLY A 122 6.07 3.97 -10.53
C GLY A 122 6.81 4.88 -11.49
N VAL A 123 6.80 6.16 -11.18
CA VAL A 123 7.63 7.16 -11.84
C VAL A 123 8.45 7.88 -10.79
N ALA A 124 9.73 8.14 -11.11
CA ALA A 124 10.57 8.95 -10.23
C ALA A 124 9.91 10.31 -10.01
N GLY A 125 9.87 10.74 -8.76
CA GLY A 125 9.40 12.05 -8.38
C GLY A 125 10.34 13.14 -8.86
N LYS A 126 9.89 14.39 -8.73
CA LYS A 126 10.77 15.55 -8.96
C LYS A 126 11.94 15.52 -7.95
N PRO A 127 13.13 16.04 -8.32
CA PRO A 127 14.24 16.20 -7.38
C PRO A 127 13.82 16.80 -6.04
N GLY A 128 14.38 16.26 -4.96
CA GLY A 128 14.05 16.63 -3.58
C GLY A 128 12.70 16.12 -3.09
N LEU A 129 11.99 15.24 -3.82
CA LEU A 129 10.79 14.60 -3.28
C LEU A 129 11.10 13.80 -2.03
N GLY A 130 12.15 12.99 -2.07
CA GLY A 130 12.53 12.16 -0.93
C GLY A 130 12.83 12.97 0.32
N ASP A 131 13.61 14.05 0.18
CA ASP A 131 13.93 14.96 1.28
C ASP A 131 12.66 15.57 1.89
N ARG A 132 11.72 16.02 1.05
CA ARG A 132 10.42 16.55 1.51
C ARG A 132 9.63 15.49 2.27
N MET A 133 9.56 14.26 1.76
CA MET A 133 8.81 13.18 2.43
C MET A 133 9.45 12.82 3.78
N ARG A 134 10.78 12.71 3.84
CA ARG A 134 11.51 12.45 5.10
C ARG A 134 11.30 13.55 6.13
N ALA A 135 11.35 14.81 5.72
CA ALA A 135 11.12 15.95 6.61
C ALA A 135 9.70 15.95 7.20
N MET A 136 8.71 15.40 6.48
CA MET A 136 7.34 15.28 6.97
C MET A 136 7.13 14.11 7.94
N LEU A 137 7.96 13.06 7.91
CA LEU A 137 7.76 11.84 8.73
C LEU A 137 7.56 12.12 10.24
N PRO A 138 8.37 12.95 10.92
CA PRO A 138 8.18 13.22 12.34
C PRO A 138 6.85 13.90 12.66
N GLU A 139 6.38 14.81 11.80
CA GLU A 139 5.10 15.49 11.97
C GLU A 139 3.92 14.53 11.75
N LEU A 140 4.07 13.60 10.81
CA LEU A 140 3.09 12.56 10.51
C LEU A 140 2.96 11.56 11.68
N GLN A 141 4.08 11.15 12.26
CA GLN A 141 4.13 10.24 13.39
C GLN A 141 3.63 10.91 14.69
N ASN A 142 4.00 12.16 14.98
CA ASN A 142 3.53 12.84 16.21
C ASN A 142 2.03 13.14 16.22
N ASN A 143 1.42 13.32 15.03
CA ASN A 143 -0.03 13.45 14.92
C ASN A 143 -0.77 12.11 15.06
N SER A 144 -0.08 10.97 14.88
CA SER A 144 -0.65 9.62 15.07
C SER A 144 -0.83 9.24 16.53
N THR A 145 0.05 9.71 17.41
CA THR A 145 0.07 9.37 18.85
C THR A 145 -0.92 10.19 19.68
N LYS A 146 -1.41 11.31 19.16
CA LYS A 146 -2.34 12.23 19.85
C LYS A 146 -3.82 11.86 19.71
N VAL A 147 -4.15 10.83 18.94
CA VAL A 147 -5.51 10.30 18.81
C VAL A 147 -5.55 8.93 19.52
N LYS A 148 -5.69 8.96 20.85
CA LYS A 148 -6.02 7.79 21.68
C LYS A 148 -7.24 8.11 22.51
#